data_AF-A0A8I1QU39-F1
#
_entry.id   AF-A0A8I1QU39-F1
#
_cell.length_a   1.000
_cell.length_b   1.000
_cell.length_c   1.000
_cell.angle_alpha   90.00
_cell.angle_beta   90.00
_cell.angle_gamma   90.00
#
_symmetry.space_group_name_H-M   'P 1'
#
loop_
_entity.id
_entity.type
_entity.pdbx_description
1 polymer ?
#
loop_
_entity_poly.entity_id
_entity_poly.type
_entity_poly.pdbx_seq_one_letter_code
_entity_poly.pdbx_strand_id
1 'polypeptide(L)'
;MTQDHHAPPLPAEGADPAGGGPAPDRTSSPSSVETVVARVKAVYGRWRRDTPVAQMRADWDRLFDATGEAAFEPLTAGGVPCAWVTAPGARTDRAIVYFHGGGFQVGSLRSHRELMARLSAAAGTRVLGVDYRLAPEHRYPAPLQDALAVLQWLRGQGLAARDTALAGDSAGGGLALGALLALHGRGDALPAAAFLMSAWTDLAATGESYETRAGADPIHQRPMILAMARNALGPDGDARDPLVSPLYADEQALAALPPLLLQVGDRETVLSDSEAFARRVNAAGGQARCQAWPGMVHVFQQFPDELPEARDALAEGGRFLASHLGRPTSGDTSA
;
A
#
# COMPACT_ATOMS: atom_id res chain seq x y z
N MET A 1 16.51 44.07 -60.81
CA MET A 1 16.89 42.90 -61.61
C MET A 1 17.06 41.76 -60.63
N THR A 2 16.25 40.69 -60.78
CA THR A 2 16.33 39.35 -60.12
C THR A 2 16.25 39.34 -58.58
N GLN A 3 15.56 38.46 -57.87
CA GLN A 3 14.73 37.28 -58.12
C GLN A 3 14.01 36.98 -56.78
N ASP A 4 12.70 36.72 -56.81
CA ASP A 4 12.02 35.46 -56.48
C ASP A 4 12.29 34.85 -55.09
N HIS A 5 11.24 34.76 -54.26
CA HIS A 5 10.63 33.46 -53.92
C HIS A 5 9.28 33.65 -53.22
N HIS A 6 8.21 33.21 -53.91
CA HIS A 6 6.87 33.01 -53.39
C HIS A 6 6.87 31.89 -52.34
N ALA A 7 6.41 32.18 -51.12
CA ALA A 7 6.02 31.15 -50.16
C ALA A 7 4.52 30.80 -50.38
N PRO A 8 4.17 29.53 -50.64
CA PRO A 8 2.78 29.07 -50.59
C PRO A 8 2.37 28.72 -49.14
N PRO A 9 1.05 28.72 -48.83
CA PRO A 9 0.53 28.53 -47.48
C PRO A 9 0.64 27.08 -47.02
N LEU A 10 0.80 26.90 -45.70
CA LEU A 10 0.84 25.61 -45.02
C LEU A 10 -0.43 24.78 -45.28
N PRO A 11 -0.33 23.48 -45.65
CA PRO A 11 -1.46 22.57 -45.59
C PRO A 11 -1.64 22.04 -44.16
N ALA A 12 -2.91 21.91 -43.78
CA ALA A 12 -3.35 21.15 -42.63
C ALA A 12 -3.10 19.65 -42.88
N GLU A 13 -2.31 19.02 -42.01
CA GLU A 13 -2.19 17.57 -41.85
C GLU A 13 -2.25 17.32 -40.34
N GLY A 14 -2.93 16.34 -39.80
CA GLY A 14 -3.56 15.15 -40.35
C GLY A 14 -3.81 14.31 -39.11
N ALA A 15 -5.07 14.00 -38.81
CA ALA A 15 -5.39 13.02 -37.80
C ALA A 15 -4.86 11.66 -38.27
N ASP A 16 -4.04 11.00 -37.46
CA ASP A 16 -3.71 9.59 -37.67
C ASP A 16 -4.19 8.76 -36.46
N PRO A 17 -4.80 7.58 -36.70
CA PRO A 17 -5.57 6.83 -35.73
C PRO A 17 -4.71 5.75 -35.09
N ALA A 18 -4.82 5.58 -33.78
CA ALA A 18 -4.42 4.35 -33.12
C ALA A 18 -5.68 3.68 -32.58
N GLY A 19 -6.17 2.71 -33.35
CA GLY A 19 -7.24 1.81 -32.92
C GLY A 19 -6.80 1.04 -31.69
N GLY A 20 -7.37 1.41 -30.54
CA GLY A 20 -7.44 0.53 -29.38
C GLY A 20 -8.47 -0.55 -29.65
N GLY A 21 -8.06 -1.67 -30.25
CA GLY A 21 -8.83 -2.90 -30.13
C GLY A 21 -9.03 -3.22 -28.64
N PRO A 22 -10.17 -3.80 -28.23
CA PRO A 22 -10.40 -4.12 -26.83
C PRO A 22 -9.23 -4.95 -26.31
N ALA A 23 -8.62 -4.51 -25.21
CA ALA A 23 -7.69 -5.33 -24.47
C ALA A 23 -8.36 -6.71 -24.23
N PRO A 24 -7.63 -7.83 -24.36
CA PRO A 24 -8.22 -9.14 -24.08
C PRO A 24 -8.87 -9.09 -22.69
N ASP A 25 -10.02 -9.72 -22.55
CA ASP A 25 -10.77 -9.79 -21.30
C ASP A 25 -9.89 -10.47 -20.24
N ARG A 26 -9.20 -9.65 -19.43
CA ARG A 26 -8.22 -10.08 -18.42
C ARG A 26 -8.87 -10.20 -17.04
N THR A 27 -10.18 -10.37 -16.96
CA THR A 27 -10.84 -10.67 -15.68
C THR A 27 -10.45 -12.08 -15.24
N SER A 28 -10.02 -12.24 -14.00
CA SER A 28 -9.93 -13.52 -13.34
C SER A 28 -11.26 -14.25 -13.44
N SER A 29 -11.21 -15.56 -13.66
CA SER A 29 -12.41 -16.37 -13.51
C SER A 29 -12.80 -16.41 -12.03
N PRO A 30 -14.09 -16.49 -11.70
CA PRO A 30 -14.54 -16.69 -10.32
C PRO A 30 -13.81 -17.86 -9.62
N SER A 31 -13.44 -18.91 -10.36
CA SER A 31 -12.67 -20.04 -9.85
C SER A 31 -11.27 -19.69 -9.35
N SER A 32 -10.58 -18.71 -9.94
CA SER A 32 -9.23 -18.30 -9.52
C SER A 32 -9.26 -17.56 -8.19
N VAL A 33 -10.21 -16.63 -8.02
CA VAL A 33 -10.43 -15.93 -6.75
C VAL A 33 -10.79 -16.95 -5.65
N GLU A 34 -11.72 -17.86 -5.91
CA GLU A 34 -12.09 -18.88 -4.92
C GLU A 34 -10.93 -19.83 -4.56
N THR A 35 -10.02 -20.10 -5.49
CA THR A 35 -8.80 -20.89 -5.23
C THR A 35 -7.87 -20.17 -4.26
N VAL A 36 -7.60 -18.88 -4.51
CA VAL A 36 -6.82 -18.03 -3.61
C VAL A 36 -7.45 -17.99 -2.22
N VAL A 37 -8.76 -17.77 -2.17
CA VAL A 37 -9.54 -17.74 -0.93
C VAL A 37 -9.42 -19.04 -0.15
N ALA A 38 -9.59 -20.18 -0.82
CA ALA A 38 -9.48 -21.50 -0.20
C ALA A 38 -8.08 -21.73 0.38
N ARG A 39 -7.03 -21.29 -0.33
CA ARG A 39 -5.64 -21.40 0.15
C ARG A 39 -5.40 -20.56 1.40
N VAL A 40 -5.86 -19.30 1.43
CA VAL A 40 -5.75 -18.43 2.61
C VAL A 40 -6.54 -19.04 3.79
N LYS A 41 -7.79 -19.48 3.55
CA LYS A 41 -8.64 -20.18 4.52
C LYS A 41 -7.99 -21.42 5.12
N ALA A 42 -7.29 -22.20 4.31
CA ALA A 42 -6.62 -23.40 4.78
C ALA A 42 -5.50 -23.11 5.80
N VAL A 43 -4.97 -21.89 5.82
CA VAL A 43 -3.96 -21.44 6.78
C VAL A 43 -4.62 -20.91 8.05
N TYR A 44 -5.35 -19.80 7.96
CA TYR A 44 -5.90 -19.16 9.17
C TYR A 44 -7.04 -19.98 9.81
N GLY A 45 -7.75 -20.79 9.04
CA GLY A 45 -8.79 -21.70 9.54
C GLY A 45 -8.26 -22.81 10.45
N ARG A 46 -6.93 -23.02 10.51
CA ARG A 46 -6.28 -23.90 11.49
C ARG A 46 -5.98 -23.20 12.81
N TRP A 47 -5.97 -21.87 12.83
CA TRP A 47 -5.70 -21.12 14.05
C TRP A 47 -6.89 -21.19 15.00
N ARG A 48 -6.57 -21.28 16.28
CA ARG A 48 -7.47 -21.36 17.42
C ARG A 48 -7.04 -20.30 18.43
N ARG A 49 -7.86 -20.08 19.45
CA ARG A 49 -7.59 -19.09 20.51
C ARG A 49 -6.24 -19.32 21.21
N ASP A 50 -5.80 -20.56 21.29
CA ASP A 50 -4.58 -21.03 21.94
C ASP A 50 -3.42 -21.28 20.96
N THR A 51 -3.60 -21.03 19.65
CA THR A 51 -2.49 -21.14 18.69
C THR A 51 -1.40 -20.13 19.05
N PRO A 52 -0.15 -20.57 19.27
CA PRO A 52 0.94 -19.65 19.60
C PRO A 52 1.16 -18.63 18.48
N VAL A 53 1.37 -17.36 18.84
CA VAL A 53 1.61 -16.28 17.86
C VAL A 53 2.81 -16.58 16.96
N ALA A 54 3.87 -17.19 17.49
CA ALA A 54 5.01 -17.64 16.69
C ALA A 54 4.62 -18.66 15.60
N GLN A 55 3.70 -19.57 15.91
CA GLN A 55 3.17 -20.51 14.91
C GLN A 55 2.32 -19.80 13.87
N MET A 56 1.46 -18.86 14.27
CA MET A 56 0.66 -18.06 13.33
C MET A 56 1.55 -17.29 12.35
N ARG A 57 2.63 -16.65 12.86
CA ARG A 57 3.61 -15.94 12.03
C ARG A 57 4.32 -16.89 11.04
N ALA A 58 4.77 -18.05 11.50
CA ALA A 58 5.41 -19.04 10.64
C ALA A 58 4.46 -19.64 9.57
N ASP A 59 3.20 -19.86 9.94
CA ASP A 59 2.14 -20.29 9.01
C ASP A 59 1.88 -19.23 7.95
N TRP A 60 1.83 -17.96 8.35
CA TRP A 60 1.62 -16.82 7.44
C TRP A 60 2.80 -16.63 6.47
N ASP A 61 4.04 -16.72 6.96
CA ASP A 61 5.24 -16.67 6.10
C ASP A 61 5.24 -17.78 5.06
N ARG A 62 4.90 -19.02 5.45
CA ARG A 62 4.85 -20.16 4.53
C ARG A 62 3.80 -20.02 3.43
N LEU A 63 2.72 -19.28 3.68
CA LEU A 63 1.69 -19.04 2.67
C LEU A 63 2.22 -18.22 1.48
N PHE A 64 3.23 -17.39 1.72
CA PHE A 64 3.76 -16.42 0.77
C PHE A 64 5.26 -16.58 0.52
N ASP A 65 5.80 -17.80 0.67
CA ASP A 65 7.24 -18.11 0.56
C ASP A 65 7.76 -18.08 -0.90
N ALA A 66 7.29 -17.13 -1.69
CA ALA A 66 7.71 -16.90 -3.06
C ALA A 66 8.93 -15.97 -3.11
N THR A 67 9.88 -16.28 -4.00
CA THR A 67 11.06 -15.46 -4.25
C THR A 67 11.13 -15.07 -5.71
N GLY A 68 10.89 -13.80 -6.01
CA GLY A 68 11.17 -13.19 -7.32
C GLY A 68 12.64 -12.80 -7.51
N GLU A 69 12.94 -12.25 -8.69
CA GLU A 69 14.29 -11.83 -9.11
C GLU A 69 14.83 -10.58 -8.40
N ALA A 70 14.02 -9.90 -7.58
CA ALA A 70 14.43 -8.71 -6.86
C ALA A 70 15.53 -9.03 -5.82
N ALA A 71 16.56 -8.18 -5.78
CA ALA A 71 17.55 -8.20 -4.73
C ALA A 71 16.87 -7.93 -3.38
N PHE A 72 17.29 -8.68 -2.35
CA PHE A 72 16.74 -8.59 -1.00
C PHE A 72 17.90 -8.43 -0.02
N GLU A 73 18.06 -7.23 0.53
CA GLU A 73 19.21 -6.84 1.34
C GLU A 73 18.75 -6.41 2.74
N PRO A 74 18.87 -7.31 3.74
CA PRO A 74 18.52 -6.99 5.13
C PRO A 74 19.42 -5.89 5.71
N LEU A 75 18.82 -5.02 6.52
CA LEU A 75 19.53 -3.97 7.26
C LEU A 75 18.77 -3.59 8.54
N THR A 76 19.37 -2.72 9.35
CA THR A 76 18.70 -2.08 10.48
C THR A 76 18.62 -0.57 10.23
N ALA A 77 17.41 -0.04 10.09
CA ALA A 77 17.14 1.38 9.84
C ALA A 77 16.53 2.01 11.10
N GLY A 78 17.23 2.97 11.71
CA GLY A 78 16.74 3.64 12.92
C GLY A 78 16.52 2.70 14.11
N GLY A 79 17.24 1.57 14.18
CA GLY A 79 17.05 0.53 15.20
C GLY A 79 15.97 -0.50 14.87
N VAL A 80 15.31 -0.39 13.71
CA VAL A 80 14.24 -1.29 13.26
C VAL A 80 14.79 -2.24 12.19
N PRO A 81 14.55 -3.57 12.27
CA PRO A 81 14.90 -4.48 11.19
C PRO A 81 14.12 -4.14 9.91
N CYS A 82 14.81 -4.13 8.78
CA CYS A 82 14.26 -3.78 7.48
C CYS A 82 14.91 -4.64 6.39
N ALA A 83 14.40 -4.55 5.17
CA ALA A 83 15.13 -5.01 3.98
C ALA A 83 14.88 -4.08 2.79
N TRP A 84 15.94 -3.79 2.04
CA TRP A 84 15.77 -3.25 0.70
C TRP A 84 15.33 -4.37 -0.23
N VAL A 85 14.26 -4.11 -0.98
CA VAL A 85 13.77 -4.94 -2.08
C VAL A 85 13.91 -4.14 -3.36
N THR A 86 14.80 -4.57 -4.26
CA THR A 86 15.17 -3.82 -5.46
C THR A 86 14.98 -4.69 -6.69
N ALA A 87 13.96 -4.37 -7.49
CA ALA A 87 13.78 -5.02 -8.79
C ALA A 87 14.90 -4.63 -9.77
N PRO A 88 15.21 -5.48 -10.77
CA PRO A 88 16.20 -5.14 -11.80
C PRO A 88 15.91 -3.79 -12.46
N GLY A 89 16.91 -2.91 -12.52
CA GLY A 89 16.79 -1.58 -13.11
C GLY A 89 16.06 -0.53 -12.25
N ALA A 90 15.60 -0.88 -11.05
CA ALA A 90 14.99 0.07 -10.14
C ALA A 90 16.01 1.09 -9.62
N ARG A 91 15.61 2.36 -9.56
CA ARG A 91 16.44 3.44 -9.04
C ARG A 91 16.59 3.37 -7.52
N THR A 92 17.71 3.88 -7.01
CA THR A 92 18.06 3.84 -5.59
C THR A 92 18.15 5.22 -4.93
N ASP A 93 18.07 6.30 -5.70
CA ASP A 93 18.03 7.69 -5.22
C ASP A 93 16.63 8.11 -4.73
N ARG A 94 15.66 7.19 -4.76
CA ARG A 94 14.31 7.30 -4.19
C ARG A 94 14.00 6.03 -3.39
N ALA A 95 12.98 6.09 -2.54
CA ALA A 95 12.54 4.92 -1.78
C ALA A 95 11.02 4.89 -1.59
N ILE A 96 10.43 3.71 -1.73
CA ILE A 96 9.07 3.43 -1.25
C ILE A 96 9.21 2.73 0.11
N VAL A 97 8.66 3.31 1.18
CA VAL A 97 8.67 2.69 2.51
C VAL A 97 7.40 1.86 2.64
N TYR A 98 7.57 0.55 2.83
CA TYR A 98 6.48 -0.41 2.85
C TYR A 98 6.19 -0.93 4.25
N PHE A 99 4.96 -0.77 4.70
CA PHE A 99 4.44 -1.33 5.94
C PHE A 99 3.51 -2.50 5.62
N HIS A 100 3.90 -3.69 6.03
CA HIS A 100 3.15 -4.91 5.75
C HIS A 100 1.83 -5.01 6.54
N GLY A 101 0.84 -5.71 6.00
CA GLY A 101 -0.39 -6.06 6.71
C GLY A 101 -0.21 -7.26 7.65
N GLY A 102 -1.34 -7.73 8.19
CA GLY A 102 -1.38 -8.83 9.17
C GLY A 102 -1.96 -8.45 10.54
N GLY A 103 -2.80 -7.41 10.59
CA GLY A 103 -3.57 -7.05 11.79
C GLY A 103 -2.71 -6.63 12.99
N PHE A 104 -1.51 -6.10 12.74
CA PHE A 104 -0.47 -5.81 13.75
C PHE A 104 -0.01 -7.04 14.56
N GLN A 105 -0.29 -8.26 14.10
CA GLN A 105 -0.01 -9.50 14.84
C GLN A 105 0.86 -10.48 14.05
N VAL A 106 0.59 -10.60 12.74
CA VAL A 106 1.37 -11.40 11.78
C VAL A 106 1.87 -10.52 10.64
N GLY A 107 2.50 -11.14 9.64
CA GLY A 107 3.22 -10.44 8.59
C GLY A 107 4.70 -10.26 8.93
N SER A 108 5.50 -10.04 7.90
CA SER A 108 6.95 -9.95 7.96
C SER A 108 7.49 -9.48 6.61
N LEU A 109 8.79 -9.17 6.56
CA LEU A 109 9.51 -8.95 5.30
C LEU A 109 9.44 -10.15 4.35
N ARG A 110 9.35 -11.38 4.88
CA ARG A 110 9.26 -12.61 4.07
C ARG A 110 7.90 -12.73 3.42
N SER A 111 6.83 -12.63 4.23
CA SER A 111 5.46 -12.79 3.75
C SER A 111 5.05 -11.76 2.70
N HIS A 112 5.68 -10.58 2.66
CA HIS A 112 5.36 -9.52 1.70
C HIS A 112 6.46 -9.31 0.66
N ARG A 113 7.48 -10.19 0.61
CA ARG A 113 8.64 -10.04 -0.28
C ARG A 113 8.23 -9.93 -1.75
N GLU A 114 7.37 -10.83 -2.21
CA GLU A 114 6.94 -10.86 -3.62
C GLU A 114 6.12 -9.63 -3.99
N LEU A 115 5.18 -9.21 -3.14
CA LEU A 115 4.41 -7.99 -3.36
C LEU A 115 5.34 -6.76 -3.43
N MET A 116 6.28 -6.62 -2.49
CA MET A 116 7.27 -5.54 -2.51
C MET A 116 8.15 -5.59 -3.76
N ALA A 117 8.53 -6.78 -4.24
CA ALA A 117 9.31 -6.95 -5.46
C ALA A 117 8.53 -6.49 -6.71
N ARG A 118 7.25 -6.87 -6.81
CA ARG A 118 6.37 -6.45 -7.91
C ARG A 118 6.09 -4.95 -7.87
N LEU A 119 5.90 -4.38 -6.68
CA LEU A 119 5.75 -2.94 -6.52
C LEU A 119 7.03 -2.19 -6.91
N SER A 120 8.20 -2.71 -6.51
CA SER A 120 9.49 -2.15 -6.91
C SER A 120 9.66 -2.14 -8.44
N ALA A 121 9.30 -3.25 -9.10
CA ALA A 121 9.33 -3.35 -10.56
C ALA A 121 8.34 -2.38 -11.23
N ALA A 122 7.10 -2.32 -10.73
CA ALA A 122 6.05 -1.47 -11.28
C ALA A 122 6.36 0.03 -11.12
N ALA A 123 6.99 0.43 -10.01
CA ALA A 123 7.37 1.81 -9.74
C ALA A 123 8.77 2.17 -10.28
N GLY A 124 9.56 1.19 -10.73
CA GLY A 124 10.97 1.38 -11.09
C GLY A 124 11.82 1.96 -9.96
N THR A 125 11.47 1.69 -8.70
CA THR A 125 12.07 2.29 -7.50
C THR A 125 12.26 1.23 -6.42
N ARG A 126 13.37 1.26 -5.68
CA ARG A 126 13.58 0.33 -4.55
C ARG A 126 12.54 0.52 -3.45
N VAL A 127 12.20 -0.57 -2.78
CA VAL A 127 11.26 -0.60 -1.65
C VAL A 127 12.03 -0.91 -0.37
N LEU A 128 11.82 -0.14 0.70
CA LEU A 128 12.26 -0.47 2.05
C LEU A 128 11.11 -1.14 2.79
N GLY A 129 11.16 -2.45 2.93
CA GLY A 129 10.25 -3.17 3.82
C GLY A 129 10.64 -2.94 5.27
N VAL A 130 9.64 -2.67 6.11
CA VAL A 130 9.83 -2.43 7.56
C VAL A 130 9.27 -3.60 8.36
N ASP A 131 10.11 -4.27 9.14
CA ASP A 131 9.72 -5.34 10.08
C ASP A 131 9.37 -4.71 11.43
N TYR A 132 8.30 -3.91 11.44
CA TYR A 132 7.90 -3.15 12.61
C TYR A 132 7.42 -4.08 13.73
N ARG A 133 7.58 -3.66 14.98
CA ARG A 133 7.21 -4.45 16.16
C ARG A 133 5.71 -4.77 16.18
N LEU A 134 5.37 -6.01 16.53
CA LEU A 134 4.01 -6.55 16.47
C LEU A 134 3.44 -6.84 17.87
N ALA A 135 2.11 -6.81 17.96
CA ALA A 135 1.36 -7.29 19.10
C ALA A 135 1.35 -8.84 19.14
N PRO A 136 1.20 -9.45 20.33
CA PRO A 136 0.96 -8.83 21.64
C PRO A 136 2.23 -8.32 22.35
N GLU A 137 3.42 -8.65 21.87
CA GLU A 137 4.70 -8.31 22.52
C GLU A 137 4.92 -6.79 22.57
N HIS A 138 4.54 -6.11 21.49
CA HIS A 138 4.70 -4.69 21.31
C HIS A 138 3.43 -4.09 20.71
N ARG A 139 2.54 -3.62 21.59
CA ARG A 139 1.27 -2.98 21.21
C ARG A 139 1.49 -1.55 20.73
N TYR A 140 0.44 -0.96 20.16
CA TYR A 140 0.43 0.46 19.81
C TYR A 140 0.83 1.32 21.04
N PRO A 141 1.70 2.34 20.89
CA PRO A 141 2.20 2.95 19.64
C PRO A 141 3.52 2.38 19.09
N ALA A 142 3.97 1.18 19.49
CA ALA A 142 5.26 0.64 19.03
C ALA A 142 5.42 0.58 17.48
N PRO A 143 4.42 0.09 16.70
CA PRO A 143 4.51 0.12 15.23
C PRO A 143 4.70 1.53 14.66
N LEU A 144 4.00 2.53 15.21
CA LEU A 144 4.11 3.92 14.77
C LEU A 144 5.48 4.49 15.10
N GLN A 145 6.02 4.20 16.29
CA GLN A 145 7.36 4.63 16.67
C GLN A 145 8.42 4.09 15.70
N ASP A 146 8.29 2.82 15.30
CA ASP A 146 9.20 2.18 14.35
C ASP A 146 9.10 2.82 12.96
N ALA A 147 7.88 3.06 12.47
CA ALA A 147 7.65 3.76 11.21
C ALA A 147 8.33 5.14 11.18
N LEU A 148 8.17 5.92 12.25
CA LEU A 148 8.76 7.26 12.36
C LEU A 148 10.30 7.20 12.48
N ALA A 149 10.84 6.20 13.19
CA ALA A 149 12.28 5.99 13.30
C ALA A 149 12.92 5.66 11.93
N VAL A 150 12.26 4.83 11.12
CA VAL A 150 12.72 4.49 9.76
C VAL A 150 12.67 5.70 8.85
N LEU A 151 11.60 6.49 8.88
CA LEU A 151 11.47 7.72 8.07
C LEU A 151 12.53 8.76 8.46
N GLN A 152 12.82 8.90 9.76
CA GLN A 152 13.91 9.74 10.23
C GLN A 152 15.29 9.22 9.77
N TRP A 153 15.49 7.90 9.82
CA TRP A 153 16.73 7.28 9.35
C TRP A 153 16.96 7.55 7.85
N LEU A 154 15.94 7.44 7.00
CA LEU A 154 16.03 7.75 5.58
C LEU A 154 16.43 9.20 5.31
N ARG A 155 15.90 10.15 6.09
CA ARG A 155 16.35 11.57 6.05
C ARG A 155 17.83 11.68 6.36
N GLY A 156 18.33 10.93 7.35
CA GLY A 156 19.76 10.84 7.66
C GLY A 156 20.60 10.19 6.55
N GLN A 157 20.01 9.37 5.68
CA GLN A 157 20.65 8.80 4.49
C GLN A 157 20.61 9.73 3.27
N GLY A 158 20.12 10.96 3.42
CA GLY A 158 20.04 11.94 2.33
C GLY A 158 18.80 11.82 1.44
N LEU A 159 17.83 10.97 1.78
CA LEU A 159 16.53 10.94 1.12
C LEU A 159 15.59 11.92 1.84
N ALA A 160 15.31 13.07 1.24
CA ALA A 160 14.34 14.01 1.80
C ALA A 160 12.93 13.40 1.71
N ALA A 161 11.96 13.99 2.43
CA ALA A 161 10.58 13.48 2.42
C ALA A 161 10.01 13.37 0.99
N ARG A 162 10.26 14.38 0.14
CA ARG A 162 9.89 14.37 -1.29
C ARG A 162 10.53 13.25 -2.13
N ASP A 163 11.61 12.64 -1.64
CA ASP A 163 12.32 11.53 -2.30
C ASP A 163 11.79 10.16 -1.83
N THR A 164 10.79 10.16 -0.93
CA THR A 164 10.16 8.98 -0.37
C THR A 164 8.66 8.97 -0.65
N ALA A 165 8.10 7.78 -0.76
CA ALA A 165 6.66 7.55 -0.76
C ALA A 165 6.33 6.43 0.21
N LEU A 166 5.09 6.39 0.71
CA LEU A 166 4.65 5.29 1.58
C LEU A 166 3.81 4.29 0.80
N ALA A 167 3.90 3.03 1.19
CA ALA A 167 2.99 2.00 0.76
C ALA A 167 2.66 1.07 1.92
N GLY A 168 1.51 0.44 1.86
CA GLY A 168 1.16 -0.59 2.84
C GLY A 168 -0.21 -1.18 2.60
N ASP A 169 -0.41 -2.37 3.14
CA ASP A 169 -1.64 -3.11 3.01
C ASP A 169 -2.31 -3.34 4.37
N SER A 170 -3.65 -3.35 4.40
CA SER A 170 -4.43 -3.64 5.60
C SER A 170 -3.99 -2.77 6.81
N ALA A 171 -3.59 -3.39 7.92
CA ALA A 171 -3.02 -2.72 9.08
C ALA A 171 -1.80 -1.85 8.74
N GLY A 172 -0.95 -2.29 7.81
CA GLY A 172 0.19 -1.53 7.31
C GLY A 172 -0.21 -0.30 6.49
N GLY A 173 -1.32 -0.37 5.76
CA GLY A 173 -1.93 0.80 5.10
C GLY A 173 -2.44 1.82 6.12
N GLY A 174 -3.09 1.36 7.19
CA GLY A 174 -3.46 2.21 8.34
C GLY A 174 -2.24 2.83 9.03
N LEU A 175 -1.16 2.04 9.22
CA LEU A 175 0.10 2.52 9.79
C LEU A 175 0.78 3.59 8.93
N ALA A 176 0.77 3.42 7.61
CA ALA A 176 1.30 4.41 6.66
C ALA A 176 0.59 5.76 6.83
N LEU A 177 -0.75 5.74 6.90
CA LEU A 177 -1.56 6.93 7.15
C LEU A 177 -1.30 7.52 8.55
N GLY A 178 -1.24 6.69 9.59
CA GLY A 178 -0.91 7.12 10.95
C GLY A 178 0.46 7.80 11.03
N ALA A 179 1.45 7.31 10.28
CA ALA A 179 2.76 7.95 10.17
C ALA A 179 2.69 9.33 9.49
N LEU A 180 1.89 9.48 8.42
CA LEU A 180 1.65 10.78 7.77
C LEU A 180 1.00 11.78 8.72
N LEU A 181 -0.03 11.35 9.46
CA LEU A 181 -0.71 12.19 10.45
C LEU A 181 0.23 12.60 11.59
N ALA A 182 1.06 11.67 12.08
CA ALA A 182 2.05 11.95 13.11
C ALA A 182 3.14 12.93 12.64
N LEU A 183 3.60 12.81 11.40
CA LEU A 183 4.53 13.78 10.80
C LEU A 183 3.88 15.16 10.66
N HIS A 184 2.64 15.22 10.17
CA HIS A 184 1.89 16.46 10.07
C HIS A 184 1.74 17.16 11.43
N GLY A 185 1.32 16.42 12.46
CA GLY A 185 1.18 16.96 13.82
C GLY A 185 2.49 17.46 14.44
N ARG A 186 3.64 17.04 13.91
CA ARG A 186 4.99 17.52 14.30
C ARG A 186 5.49 18.69 13.44
N GLY A 187 4.77 19.06 12.38
CA GLY A 187 5.23 20.02 11.39
C GLY A 187 6.37 19.49 10.50
N ASP A 188 6.56 18.17 10.43
CA ASP A 188 7.55 17.55 9.56
C ASP A 188 7.10 17.54 8.10
N ALA A 189 8.07 17.54 7.18
CA ALA A 189 7.78 17.37 5.76
C ALA A 189 7.23 15.96 5.48
N LEU A 190 6.19 15.88 4.64
CA LEU A 190 5.53 14.63 4.29
C LEU A 190 6.17 13.94 3.07
N PRO A 191 6.15 12.59 3.02
CA PRO A 191 6.40 11.81 1.82
C PRO A 191 5.60 12.30 0.60
N ALA A 192 6.11 12.05 -0.60
CA ALA A 192 5.56 12.58 -1.86
C ALA A 192 4.17 12.05 -2.22
N ALA A 193 3.84 10.81 -1.81
CA ALA A 193 2.57 10.15 -2.05
C ALA A 193 2.41 8.92 -1.14
N ALA A 194 1.20 8.36 -1.08
CA ALA A 194 0.98 7.04 -0.48
C ALA A 194 0.07 6.14 -1.32
N PHE A 195 0.46 4.86 -1.44
CA PHE A 195 -0.33 3.81 -2.09
C PHE A 195 -0.79 2.77 -1.06
N LEU A 196 -2.10 2.66 -0.88
CA LEU A 196 -2.73 1.96 0.22
C LEU A 196 -3.63 0.85 -0.31
N MET A 197 -3.42 -0.39 0.15
CA MET A 197 -4.14 -1.58 -0.31
C MET A 197 -5.02 -2.13 0.80
N SER A 198 -6.34 -2.15 0.60
CA SER A 198 -7.32 -2.61 1.58
C SER A 198 -7.06 -2.03 2.98
N ALA A 199 -6.70 -0.74 3.05
CA ALA A 199 -6.20 -0.12 4.26
C ALA A 199 -7.24 -0.14 5.37
N TRP A 200 -6.82 -0.56 6.56
CA TRP A 200 -7.66 -0.58 7.75
C TRP A 200 -7.58 0.80 8.42
N THR A 201 -8.60 1.63 8.21
CA THR A 201 -8.61 3.03 8.67
C THR A 201 -9.55 3.26 9.86
N ASP A 202 -10.36 2.26 10.21
CA ASP A 202 -11.28 2.27 11.35
C ASP A 202 -11.19 0.99 12.20
N LEU A 203 -10.40 1.02 13.26
CA LEU A 203 -10.31 -0.08 14.23
C LEU A 203 -11.60 -0.28 15.04
N ALA A 204 -12.51 0.70 15.06
CA ALA A 204 -13.83 0.54 15.69
C ALA A 204 -14.82 -0.23 14.79
N ALA A 205 -14.45 -0.52 13.55
CA ALA A 205 -15.20 -1.32 12.58
C ALA A 205 -16.66 -0.85 12.45
N THR A 206 -16.84 0.44 12.12
CA THR A 206 -18.13 1.13 12.07
C THR A 206 -18.70 1.25 10.66
N GLY A 207 -17.90 0.98 9.62
CA GLY A 207 -18.33 1.00 8.23
C GLY A 207 -19.45 0.00 7.92
N GLU A 208 -20.38 0.38 7.03
CA GLU A 208 -21.52 -0.45 6.65
C GLU A 208 -21.10 -1.76 5.95
N SER A 209 -19.95 -1.77 5.25
CA SER A 209 -19.42 -2.98 4.60
C SER A 209 -19.08 -4.11 5.57
N TYR A 210 -18.83 -3.82 6.86
CA TYR A 210 -18.68 -4.86 7.87
C TYR A 210 -19.92 -5.73 8.04
N GLU A 211 -21.09 -5.24 7.62
CA GLU A 211 -22.36 -5.98 7.61
C GLU A 211 -22.74 -6.38 6.18
N THR A 212 -22.76 -5.44 5.24
CA THR A 212 -23.26 -5.67 3.86
C THR A 212 -22.32 -6.50 2.99
N ARG A 213 -21.04 -6.62 3.36
CA ARG A 213 -20.06 -7.49 2.68
C ARG A 213 -19.65 -8.70 3.49
N ALA A 214 -20.19 -8.90 4.69
CA ALA A 214 -19.84 -10.04 5.55
C ALA A 214 -20.01 -11.40 4.86
N GLY A 215 -21.07 -11.57 4.06
CA GLY A 215 -21.29 -12.81 3.30
C GLY A 215 -20.39 -12.98 2.07
N ALA A 216 -19.88 -11.87 1.52
CA ALA A 216 -19.01 -11.87 0.34
C ALA A 216 -17.53 -11.96 0.71
N ASP A 217 -17.13 -11.40 1.85
CA ASP A 217 -15.78 -11.38 2.37
C ASP A 217 -15.41 -12.74 2.96
N PRO A 218 -14.51 -13.47 2.30
CA PRO A 218 -14.19 -14.78 2.74
C PRO A 218 -13.18 -14.79 3.90
N ILE A 219 -12.48 -13.68 4.16
CA ILE A 219 -11.29 -13.64 5.04
C ILE A 219 -11.59 -12.88 6.32
N HIS A 220 -12.14 -11.66 6.22
CA HIS A 220 -12.32 -10.76 7.35
C HIS A 220 -13.78 -10.66 7.77
N GLN A 221 -13.99 -10.70 9.08
CA GLN A 221 -15.31 -10.61 9.69
C GLN A 221 -15.23 -9.65 10.88
N ARG A 222 -16.29 -8.86 11.10
CA ARG A 222 -16.31 -7.81 12.13
C ARG A 222 -15.83 -8.28 13.52
N PRO A 223 -16.24 -9.46 14.04
CA PRO A 223 -15.75 -9.92 15.35
C PRO A 223 -14.24 -10.19 15.38
N MET A 224 -13.68 -10.70 14.27
CA MET A 224 -12.25 -10.97 14.12
C MET A 224 -11.46 -9.65 14.10
N ILE A 225 -11.91 -8.69 13.30
CA ILE A 225 -11.31 -7.34 13.21
C ILE A 225 -11.31 -6.65 14.57
N LEU A 226 -12.44 -6.66 15.29
CA LEU A 226 -12.52 -6.09 16.64
C LEU A 226 -11.61 -6.82 17.65
N ALA A 227 -11.39 -8.14 17.48
CA ALA A 227 -10.44 -8.87 18.31
C ALA A 227 -8.98 -8.51 18.01
N MET A 228 -8.63 -8.35 16.72
CA MET A 228 -7.32 -7.86 16.30
C MET A 228 -7.06 -6.44 16.82
N ALA A 229 -8.06 -5.55 16.74
CA ALA A 229 -7.96 -4.18 17.25
C ALA A 229 -7.65 -4.16 18.75
N ARG A 230 -8.42 -4.93 19.55
CA ARG A 230 -8.15 -5.07 20.99
C ARG A 230 -6.77 -5.64 21.29
N ASN A 231 -6.29 -6.60 20.49
CA ASN A 231 -4.94 -7.15 20.68
C ASN A 231 -3.85 -6.11 20.39
N ALA A 232 -4.00 -5.34 19.31
CA ALA A 232 -3.07 -4.31 18.88
C ALA A 232 -3.02 -3.11 19.84
N LEU A 233 -4.17 -2.71 20.38
CA LEU A 233 -4.34 -1.53 21.23
C LEU A 233 -4.13 -1.82 22.72
N GLY A 234 -4.43 -3.05 23.17
CA GLY A 234 -4.45 -3.38 24.58
C GLY A 234 -5.73 -2.91 25.29
N PRO A 235 -5.83 -3.10 26.61
CA PRO A 235 -7.06 -2.84 27.37
C PRO A 235 -7.47 -1.36 27.41
N ASP A 236 -6.50 -0.45 27.35
CA ASP A 236 -6.72 0.99 27.52
C ASP A 236 -6.68 1.77 26.20
N GLY A 237 -6.48 1.10 25.07
CA GLY A 237 -6.31 1.78 23.79
C GLY A 237 -7.64 2.21 23.16
N ASP A 238 -7.65 3.42 22.62
CA ASP A 238 -8.81 3.99 21.93
C ASP A 238 -8.81 3.59 20.44
N ALA A 239 -9.83 2.83 20.02
CA ALA A 239 -10.00 2.44 18.63
C ALA A 239 -10.36 3.61 17.69
N ARG A 240 -10.62 4.81 18.23
CA ARG A 240 -10.88 6.03 17.47
C ARG A 240 -9.75 7.06 17.54
N ASP A 241 -8.61 6.73 18.15
CA ASP A 241 -7.42 7.57 18.08
C ASP A 241 -7.04 7.76 16.59
N PRO A 242 -6.97 9.01 16.08
CA PRO A 242 -6.63 9.28 14.68
C PRO A 242 -5.32 8.68 14.19
N LEU A 243 -4.34 8.44 15.08
CA LEU A 243 -3.04 7.90 14.69
C LEU A 243 -3.08 6.39 14.41
N VAL A 244 -4.10 5.67 14.91
CA VAL A 244 -4.31 4.24 14.61
C VAL A 244 -5.54 4.01 13.72
N SER A 245 -6.55 4.88 13.83
CA SER A 245 -7.73 4.92 12.97
C SER A 245 -7.81 6.26 12.23
N PRO A 246 -7.03 6.44 11.14
CA PRO A 246 -6.99 7.67 10.35
C PRO A 246 -8.36 8.20 9.91
N LEU A 247 -9.39 7.35 9.84
CA LEU A 247 -10.76 7.77 9.54
C LEU A 247 -11.27 8.86 10.50
N TYR A 248 -10.74 8.94 11.73
CA TYR A 248 -11.17 9.93 12.73
C TYR A 248 -10.31 11.21 12.76
N ALA A 249 -9.31 11.35 11.89
CA ALA A 249 -8.49 12.56 11.81
C ALA A 249 -9.32 13.81 11.46
N ASP A 250 -8.90 14.95 12.01
CA ASP A 250 -9.53 16.24 11.73
C ASP A 250 -9.32 16.69 10.29
N GLU A 251 -10.16 17.63 9.84
CA GLU A 251 -10.15 18.11 8.45
C GLU A 251 -8.82 18.77 8.06
N GLN A 252 -8.15 19.46 8.98
CA GLN A 252 -6.87 20.11 8.68
C GLN A 252 -5.78 19.07 8.40
N ALA A 253 -5.70 18.03 9.23
CA ALA A 253 -4.76 16.94 9.04
C ALA A 253 -5.05 16.15 7.75
N LEU A 254 -6.33 15.91 7.44
CA LEU A 254 -6.75 15.24 6.21
C LEU A 254 -6.44 16.07 4.95
N ALA A 255 -6.65 17.38 4.99
CA ALA A 255 -6.32 18.30 3.90
C ALA A 255 -4.81 18.35 3.61
N ALA A 256 -3.99 18.14 4.63
CA ALA A 256 -2.53 18.21 4.53
C ALA A 256 -1.87 16.92 4.03
N LEU A 257 -2.61 15.80 3.94
CA LEU A 257 -2.06 14.53 3.46
C LEU A 257 -1.52 14.66 2.01
N PRO A 258 -0.43 13.95 1.66
CA PRO A 258 0.04 13.90 0.29
C PRO A 258 -0.98 13.19 -0.61
N PRO A 259 -0.83 13.23 -1.94
CA PRO A 259 -1.68 12.47 -2.84
C PRO A 259 -1.76 10.99 -2.45
N LEU A 260 -2.98 10.46 -2.40
CA LEU A 260 -3.29 9.09 -1.99
C LEU A 260 -3.92 8.29 -3.13
N LEU A 261 -3.46 7.06 -3.29
CA LEU A 261 -4.17 6.03 -4.04
C LEU A 261 -4.60 4.93 -3.08
N LEU A 262 -5.91 4.69 -2.98
CA LEU A 262 -6.49 3.59 -2.24
C LEU A 262 -7.04 2.57 -3.23
N GLN A 263 -6.69 1.31 -3.04
CA GLN A 263 -7.26 0.18 -3.76
C GLN A 263 -7.88 -0.78 -2.77
N VAL A 264 -9.09 -1.25 -3.07
CA VAL A 264 -9.82 -2.20 -2.22
C VAL A 264 -10.66 -3.10 -3.12
N GLY A 265 -10.82 -4.37 -2.77
CA GLY A 265 -11.76 -5.29 -3.41
C GLY A 265 -13.20 -5.02 -2.96
N ASP A 266 -14.15 -5.21 -3.87
CA ASP A 266 -15.57 -4.99 -3.54
C ASP A 266 -16.18 -6.11 -2.66
N ARG A 267 -15.48 -7.25 -2.52
CA ARG A 267 -15.81 -8.37 -1.61
C ARG A 267 -15.09 -8.25 -0.28
N GLU A 268 -14.90 -7.04 0.23
CA GLU A 268 -14.20 -6.79 1.50
C GLU A 268 -15.11 -6.11 2.54
N THR A 269 -14.99 -6.55 3.78
CA THR A 269 -15.60 -5.89 4.93
C THR A 269 -14.98 -4.51 5.23
N VAL A 270 -13.76 -4.25 4.76
CA VAL A 270 -13.09 -2.94 4.87
C VAL A 270 -13.34 -2.01 3.67
N LEU A 271 -14.26 -2.35 2.76
CA LEU A 271 -14.62 -1.49 1.62
C LEU A 271 -15.01 -0.07 2.07
N SER A 272 -15.89 0.05 3.06
CA SER A 272 -16.34 1.33 3.61
C SER A 272 -15.20 2.14 4.23
N ASP A 273 -14.18 1.51 4.81
CA ASP A 273 -13.01 2.21 5.37
C ASP A 273 -12.30 3.01 4.28
N SER A 274 -12.02 2.38 3.13
CA SER A 274 -11.32 3.01 2.01
C SER A 274 -12.17 4.09 1.35
N GLU A 275 -13.44 3.80 1.08
CA GLU A 275 -14.35 4.76 0.44
C GLU A 275 -14.65 5.98 1.33
N ALA A 276 -14.93 5.76 2.63
CA ALA A 276 -15.23 6.84 3.55
C ALA A 276 -14.01 7.71 3.81
N PHE A 277 -12.83 7.10 3.96
CA PHE A 277 -11.59 7.85 4.15
C PHE A 277 -11.29 8.73 2.93
N ALA A 278 -11.35 8.18 1.71
CA ALA A 278 -11.12 8.95 0.50
C ALA A 278 -12.12 10.11 0.33
N ARG A 279 -13.41 9.87 0.62
CA ARG A 279 -14.43 10.93 0.62
C ARG A 279 -14.09 12.04 1.61
N ARG A 280 -13.66 11.71 2.83
CA ARG A 280 -13.29 12.70 3.85
C ARG A 280 -12.06 13.50 3.45
N VAL A 281 -11.01 12.87 2.93
CA VAL A 281 -9.81 13.57 2.44
C VAL A 281 -10.17 14.56 1.34
N ASN A 282 -10.97 14.14 0.36
CA ASN A 282 -11.39 15.02 -0.73
C ASN A 282 -12.31 16.16 -0.24
N ALA A 283 -13.20 15.89 0.70
CA ALA A 283 -14.07 16.92 1.30
C ALA A 283 -13.27 17.97 2.09
N ALA A 284 -12.17 17.56 2.72
CA ALA A 284 -11.24 18.46 3.40
C ALA A 284 -10.32 19.25 2.44
N GLY A 285 -10.34 18.95 1.13
CA GLY A 285 -9.50 19.61 0.13
C GLY A 285 -8.18 18.88 -0.20
N GLY A 286 -7.97 17.70 0.37
CA GLY A 286 -6.87 16.80 -0.01
C GLY A 286 -7.13 16.05 -1.32
N GLN A 287 -6.21 15.16 -1.70
CA GLN A 287 -6.31 14.38 -2.95
C GLN A 287 -6.25 12.87 -2.67
N ALA A 288 -7.39 12.21 -2.71
CA ALA A 288 -7.50 10.76 -2.54
C ALA A 288 -8.29 10.12 -3.68
N ARG A 289 -7.65 9.23 -4.44
CA ARG A 289 -8.31 8.40 -5.44
C ARG A 289 -8.57 7.01 -4.85
N CYS A 290 -9.83 6.61 -4.76
CA CYS A 290 -10.23 5.27 -4.31
C CYS A 290 -10.67 4.42 -5.51
N GLN A 291 -10.16 3.20 -5.60
CA GLN A 291 -10.48 2.21 -6.63
C GLN A 291 -11.05 0.96 -5.95
N ALA A 292 -12.36 0.74 -6.12
CA ALA A 292 -13.00 -0.52 -5.76
C ALA A 292 -12.87 -1.51 -6.92
N TRP A 293 -12.26 -2.66 -6.68
CA TRP A 293 -11.97 -3.68 -7.68
C TRP A 293 -13.04 -4.77 -7.66
N PRO A 294 -13.83 -4.92 -8.74
CA PRO A 294 -14.93 -5.88 -8.77
C PRO A 294 -14.46 -7.32 -8.61
N GLY A 295 -15.17 -8.09 -7.78
CA GLY A 295 -14.89 -9.51 -7.52
C GLY A 295 -13.64 -9.79 -6.68
N MET A 296 -12.86 -8.77 -6.32
CA MET A 296 -11.59 -8.93 -5.61
C MET A 296 -11.78 -8.99 -4.09
N VAL A 297 -10.84 -9.68 -3.44
CA VAL A 297 -10.81 -9.93 -1.99
C VAL A 297 -9.69 -9.13 -1.33
N HIS A 298 -9.65 -9.20 0.00
CA HIS A 298 -8.68 -8.51 0.85
C HIS A 298 -7.23 -8.69 0.40
N VAL A 299 -6.58 -7.57 0.06
CA VAL A 299 -5.19 -7.50 -0.42
C VAL A 299 -4.95 -8.47 -1.58
N PHE A 300 -5.85 -8.48 -2.56
CA PHE A 300 -5.72 -9.33 -3.75
C PHE A 300 -4.39 -9.13 -4.49
N GLN A 301 -3.75 -7.96 -4.34
CA GLN A 301 -2.42 -7.64 -4.85
C GLN A 301 -1.33 -8.63 -4.40
N GLN A 302 -1.55 -9.36 -3.31
CA GLN A 302 -0.66 -10.41 -2.81
C GLN A 302 -0.65 -11.67 -3.70
N PHE A 303 -1.55 -11.77 -4.68
CA PHE A 303 -1.70 -12.94 -5.57
C PHE A 303 -1.49 -12.59 -7.05
N PRO A 304 -0.35 -11.97 -7.42
CA PRO A 304 -0.10 -11.50 -8.78
C PRO A 304 0.13 -12.63 -9.79
N ASP A 305 0.39 -13.86 -9.34
CA ASP A 305 0.58 -14.99 -10.24
C ASP A 305 -0.77 -15.57 -10.67
N GLU A 306 -1.72 -15.66 -9.73
CA GLU A 306 -3.06 -16.22 -9.95
C GLU A 306 -4.09 -15.21 -10.47
N LEU A 307 -3.97 -13.94 -10.08
CA LEU A 307 -4.96 -12.90 -10.38
C LEU A 307 -4.36 -11.85 -11.34
N PRO A 308 -4.84 -11.75 -12.59
CA PRO A 308 -4.45 -10.67 -13.48
C PRO A 308 -4.74 -9.28 -12.91
N GLU A 309 -5.85 -9.11 -12.20
CA GLU A 309 -6.25 -7.87 -11.54
C GLU A 309 -5.21 -7.42 -10.52
N ALA A 310 -4.59 -8.36 -9.79
CA ALA A 310 -3.52 -8.06 -8.85
C ALA A 310 -2.31 -7.43 -9.55
N ARG A 311 -1.96 -7.92 -10.75
CA ARG A 311 -0.89 -7.33 -11.58
C ARG A 311 -1.27 -5.94 -12.07
N ASP A 312 -2.50 -5.76 -12.55
CA ASP A 312 -2.98 -4.47 -13.05
C ASP A 312 -3.05 -3.43 -11.93
N ALA A 313 -3.51 -3.84 -10.75
CA ALA A 313 -3.59 -3.04 -9.53
C ALA A 313 -2.20 -2.57 -9.07
N LEU A 314 -1.22 -3.48 -9.01
CA LEU A 314 0.17 -3.15 -8.68
C LEU A 314 0.82 -2.26 -9.75
N ALA A 315 0.51 -2.48 -11.04
CA ALA A 315 1.02 -1.64 -12.11
C ALA A 315 0.48 -0.20 -12.01
N GLU A 316 -0.81 -0.03 -11.69
CA GLU A 316 -1.42 1.27 -11.45
C GLU A 316 -0.84 1.95 -10.20
N GLY A 317 -0.66 1.21 -9.11
CA GLY A 317 -0.03 1.70 -7.88
C GLY A 317 1.42 2.13 -8.10
N GLY A 318 2.21 1.32 -8.80
CA GLY A 318 3.59 1.64 -9.16
C GLY A 318 3.70 2.89 -10.03
N ARG A 319 2.86 3.02 -11.07
CA ARG A 319 2.81 4.23 -11.91
C ARG A 319 2.44 5.47 -11.10
N PHE A 320 1.47 5.34 -10.20
CA PHE A 320 1.06 6.43 -9.31
C PHE A 320 2.21 6.88 -8.39
N LEU A 321 2.93 5.96 -7.76
CA LEU A 321 4.09 6.33 -6.92
C LEU A 321 5.22 6.94 -7.75
N ALA A 322 5.52 6.35 -8.91
CA ALA A 322 6.58 6.83 -9.80
C ALA A 322 6.33 8.25 -10.31
N SER A 323 5.07 8.62 -10.60
CA SER A 323 4.74 9.98 -11.05
C SER A 323 4.96 11.04 -9.97
N HIS A 324 4.81 10.69 -8.68
CA HIS A 324 4.99 11.60 -7.56
C HIS A 324 6.43 11.65 -7.04
N LEU A 325 7.19 10.57 -7.17
CA LEU A 325 8.62 10.53 -6.82
C LEU A 325 9.53 11.25 -7.84
N GLY A 326 8.94 11.72 -8.94
CA GLY A 326 9.61 12.44 -10.02
C GLY A 326 10.46 11.52 -10.91
N ARG A 327 10.82 11.99 -12.10
CA ARG A 327 11.76 11.29 -13.00
C ARG A 327 13.18 11.36 -12.42
N PRO A 328 14.09 10.45 -12.80
CA PRO A 328 15.51 10.63 -12.52
C PRO A 328 15.93 12.01 -13.00
N THR A 329 16.58 12.79 -12.15
CA THR A 329 17.38 13.90 -12.66
C THR A 329 18.43 13.23 -13.54
N SER A 330 18.27 13.34 -14.86
CA SER A 330 19.34 12.97 -15.79
C SER A 330 20.55 13.76 -15.33
N GLY A 331 21.50 13.05 -14.71
CA GLY A 331 22.80 13.61 -14.42
C GLY A 331 23.33 14.18 -15.72
N ASP A 332 23.72 15.44 -15.66
CA ASP A 332 24.50 16.14 -16.65
C ASP A 332 25.70 15.26 -17.02
N THR A 333 25.58 14.44 -18.06
CA THR A 333 26.73 13.85 -18.74
C THR A 333 27.35 14.94 -19.60
N SER A 334 27.98 15.90 -18.95
CA SER A 334 28.97 16.79 -19.54
C SER A 334 30.28 16.67 -18.75
N ALA A 335 31.07 15.66 -19.11
CA ALA A 335 32.53 15.66 -19.11
C ALA A 335 33.03 14.39 -19.82
#